data_AF-A0A5C9BFN7-F1
#
_entry.id   AF-A0A5C9BFN7-F1
#
_cell.length_a   1.000
_cell.length_b   1.000
_cell.length_c   1.000
_cell.angle_alpha   90.00
_cell.angle_beta   90.00
_cell.angle_gamma   90.00
#
_symmetry.space_group_name_H-M   'P 1'
#
loop_
_entity.id
_entity.type
_entity.pdbx_description
1 polymer ?
#
loop_
_entity_poly.entity_id
_entity_poly.type
_entity_poly.pdbx_seq_one_letter_code
_entity_poly.pdbx_strand_id
1 'polypeptide(L)'
;MTTPKPRYKDPSMQKCFEGALTLAADPASEFYYQGKQHRGAGHRCAFWDGYAGLGQTPHAIPGTMSWAFFQAGKDFARREKQSKAPETE
;
A
#
# COMPACT_ATOMS: atom_id res chain seq x y z
N MET A 1 4.58 24.42 -1.48
CA MET A 1 4.06 23.04 -1.59
C MET A 1 5.24 22.11 -1.36
N THR A 2 5.39 21.60 -0.14
CA THR A 2 6.51 20.71 0.20
C THR A 2 6.18 19.33 -0.35
N THR A 3 6.80 18.93 -1.45
CA THR A 3 6.62 17.57 -2.00
C THR A 3 7.05 16.58 -0.92
N PRO A 4 6.20 15.63 -0.51
CA PRO A 4 6.57 14.66 0.51
C PRO A 4 7.84 13.92 0.07
N LYS A 5 8.81 13.82 0.98
CA LYS A 5 10.09 13.17 0.71
C LYS A 5 9.83 11.76 0.15
N PRO A 6 10.42 11.39 -1.01
CA PRO A 6 10.20 10.08 -1.60
C PRO A 6 10.72 8.99 -0.66
N ARG A 7 9.98 7.87 -0.58
CA ARG A 7 10.34 6.73 0.26
C ARG A 7 11.50 5.95 -0.35
N TYR A 8 11.48 5.79 -1.66
CA TYR A 8 12.50 5.10 -2.42
C TYR A 8 13.38 6.11 -3.15
N LYS A 9 14.70 5.86 -3.14
CA LYS A 9 15.65 6.60 -3.98
C LYS A 9 15.50 6.26 -5.46
N ASP A 10 15.14 5.00 -5.75
CA ASP A 10 14.83 4.52 -7.09
C ASP A 10 13.46 5.08 -7.54
N PRO A 11 13.41 5.90 -8.62
CA PRO A 11 12.18 6.47 -9.14
C PRO A 11 11.14 5.42 -9.56
N SER A 12 11.57 4.26 -10.06
CA SER A 12 10.65 3.20 -10.50
C SER A 12 9.93 2.57 -9.32
N MET A 13 10.66 2.30 -8.24
CA MET A 13 10.09 1.81 -6.99
C MET A 13 9.18 2.85 -6.32
N GLN A 14 9.55 4.13 -6.40
CA GLN A 14 8.70 5.22 -5.90
C GLN A 14 7.38 5.29 -6.67
N LYS A 15 7.42 5.19 -8.01
CA LYS A 15 6.20 5.13 -8.85
C LYS A 15 5.32 3.92 -8.50
N CYS A 16 5.91 2.75 -8.26
CA CYS A 16 5.16 1.56 -7.85
C CYS A 16 4.46 1.77 -6.49
N PHE A 17 5.15 2.36 -5.53
CA PHE A 17 4.60 2.68 -4.21
C PHE A 17 3.44 3.67 -4.31
N GLU A 18 3.61 4.76 -5.06
CA GLU A 18 2.57 5.78 -5.25
C GLU A 18 1.38 5.22 -6.02
N GLY A 19 1.63 4.48 -7.10
CA GLY A 19 0.59 3.82 -7.88
C GLY A 19 -0.24 2.85 -7.04
N ALA A 20 0.39 2.07 -6.16
CA ALA A 20 -0.33 1.18 -5.24
C ALA A 20 -1.24 1.95 -4.27
N LEU A 21 -0.80 3.12 -3.76
CA LEU A 21 -1.65 3.98 -2.92
C LEU A 21 -2.81 4.58 -3.71
N THR A 22 -2.59 5.01 -4.95
CA THR A 22 -3.66 5.53 -5.82
C THR A 22 -4.70 4.45 -6.11
N LEU A 23 -4.28 3.22 -6.44
CA LEU A 23 -5.18 2.10 -6.65
C LEU A 23 -5.98 1.77 -5.39
N ALA A 24 -5.33 1.73 -4.22
CA ALA A 24 -6.01 1.46 -2.96
C ALA A 24 -7.01 2.56 -2.54
N ALA A 25 -6.79 3.80 -2.95
CA ALA A 25 -7.71 4.90 -2.67
C ALA A 25 -8.99 4.85 -3.53
N ASP A 26 -8.98 4.11 -4.65
CA ASP A 26 -10.11 3.96 -5.56
C ASP A 26 -10.80 2.59 -5.36
N PRO A 27 -12.03 2.55 -4.82
CA PRO A 27 -12.80 1.30 -4.66
C PRO A 27 -13.17 0.59 -5.97
N ALA A 28 -13.08 1.28 -7.12
CA ALA A 28 -13.31 0.69 -8.44
C ALA A 28 -12.05 0.09 -9.06
N SER A 29 -10.89 0.23 -8.41
CA SER A 29 -9.62 -0.29 -8.91
C SER A 29 -9.54 -1.81 -8.83
N GLU A 30 -8.53 -2.37 -9.50
CA GLU A 30 -8.24 -3.81 -9.46
C GLU A 30 -7.90 -4.37 -8.07
N PHE A 31 -7.63 -3.50 -7.09
CA PHE A 31 -7.39 -3.89 -5.69
C PHE A 31 -8.69 -4.34 -5.01
N TYR A 32 -9.83 -4.06 -5.62
CA TYR A 32 -11.14 -4.46 -5.15
C TYR A 32 -11.84 -5.29 -6.22
N TYR A 33 -12.62 -6.27 -5.77
CA TYR A 33 -13.50 -7.05 -6.62
C TYR A 33 -14.81 -7.24 -5.86
N GLN A 34 -15.91 -6.75 -6.44
CA GLN A 34 -17.23 -6.73 -5.80
C GLN A 34 -17.21 -6.08 -4.40
N GLY A 35 -16.48 -4.96 -4.26
CA GLY A 35 -16.37 -4.21 -3.01
C GLY A 35 -15.51 -4.88 -1.92
N LYS A 36 -14.85 -6.01 -2.22
CA LYS A 36 -13.96 -6.72 -1.30
C LYS A 36 -12.51 -6.62 -1.77
N GLN A 37 -11.57 -6.71 -0.82
CA GLN A 37 -10.14 -6.79 -1.13
C GLN A 37 -9.86 -7.93 -2.09
N HIS A 38 -9.23 -7.62 -3.21
CA HIS A 38 -8.94 -8.56 -4.28
C HIS A 38 -7.44 -8.94 -4.27
N ARG A 39 -7.16 -10.23 -4.10
CA ARG A 39 -5.81 -10.79 -3.94
C ARG A 39 -5.32 -11.63 -5.13
N GLY A 40 -5.99 -11.57 -6.29
CA GLY A 40 -5.68 -12.46 -7.43
C GLY A 40 -4.33 -12.27 -8.15
N ALA A 41 -3.41 -11.47 -7.61
CA ALA A 41 -2.06 -11.28 -8.15
C ALA A 41 -1.05 -11.01 -7.01
N GLY A 42 0.21 -11.42 -7.20
CA GLY A 42 1.24 -11.37 -6.15
C GLY A 42 1.46 -9.97 -5.55
N HIS A 43 1.44 -8.92 -6.37
CA HIS A 43 1.59 -7.54 -5.89
C HIS A 43 0.37 -7.07 -5.08
N ARG A 44 -0.85 -7.51 -5.44
CA ARG A 44 -2.07 -7.24 -4.66
C ARG A 44 -2.07 -8.00 -3.33
N CYS A 45 -1.64 -9.27 -3.33
CA CYS A 45 -1.39 -10.00 -2.10
C CYS A 45 -0.41 -9.26 -1.19
N ALA A 46 0.73 -8.83 -1.74
CA ALA A 46 1.75 -8.11 -0.99
C ALA A 46 1.19 -6.83 -0.38
N PHE A 47 0.42 -6.05 -1.12
CA PHE A 47 -0.25 -4.86 -0.59
C PHE A 47 -1.15 -5.19 0.60
N TRP A 48 -2.07 -6.15 0.44
CA TRP A 48 -3.04 -6.48 1.48
C TRP A 48 -2.40 -7.17 2.71
N ASP A 49 -1.28 -7.86 2.53
CA ASP A 49 -0.45 -8.39 3.62
C ASP A 49 0.19 -7.26 4.44
N GLY A 50 0.69 -6.23 3.76
CA GLY A 50 1.20 -5.02 4.40
C GLY A 50 0.10 -4.27 5.14
N TYR A 51 -1.07 -4.14 4.52
CA TYR A 51 -2.26 -3.53 5.13
C TYR A 51 -2.71 -4.27 6.40
N ALA A 52 -2.71 -5.61 6.37
CA ALA A 52 -3.03 -6.46 7.51
C ALA A 52 -1.96 -6.42 8.62
N GLY A 53 -0.80 -5.82 8.38
CA GLY A 53 0.27 -5.68 9.36
C GLY A 53 1.14 -6.91 9.52
N LEU A 54 1.19 -7.81 8.53
CA LEU A 54 2.07 -8.97 8.59
C LEU A 54 3.54 -8.53 8.67
N GLY A 55 4.33 -9.19 9.52
CA GLY A 55 5.76 -8.91 9.65
C GLY A 55 6.61 -9.45 8.50
N GLN A 56 6.23 -10.62 7.99
CA GLN A 56 6.87 -11.33 6.89
C GLN A 56 5.80 -11.95 5.98
N THR A 57 6.02 -11.92 4.67
CA THR A 57 5.12 -12.53 3.68
C THR A 57 5.94 -13.06 2.50
N PRO A 58 5.59 -14.24 1.94
CA PRO A 58 6.24 -14.74 0.72
C PRO A 58 5.98 -13.84 -0.50
N HIS A 59 4.97 -12.98 -0.44
CA HIS A 59 4.58 -12.13 -1.56
C HIS A 59 5.43 -10.86 -1.69
N ALA A 60 6.26 -10.52 -0.70
CA ALA A 60 7.04 -9.28 -0.68
C ALA A 60 8.52 -9.54 -0.41
N ILE A 61 9.32 -9.56 -1.47
CA ILE A 61 10.78 -9.74 -1.41
C ILE A 61 11.45 -8.35 -1.46
N PRO A 62 12.28 -7.97 -0.47
CA PRO A 62 12.96 -6.68 -0.46
C PRO A 62 13.66 -6.35 -1.78
N GLY A 63 13.51 -5.12 -2.25
CA GLY A 63 14.07 -4.66 -3.53
C GLY A 63 13.22 -4.97 -4.77
N THR A 64 12.11 -5.71 -4.63
CA THR A 64 11.19 -5.98 -5.75
C THR A 64 9.98 -5.04 -5.76
N MET A 65 9.28 -4.95 -6.90
CA MET A 65 8.02 -4.22 -7.01
C MET A 65 7.00 -4.63 -5.92
N SER A 66 6.87 -5.93 -5.62
CA SER A 66 5.93 -6.40 -4.60
C SER A 66 6.28 -5.88 -3.19
N TRP A 67 7.57 -5.62 -2.91
CA TRP A 67 7.96 -4.95 -1.67
C TRP A 67 7.49 -3.50 -1.59
N ALA A 68 7.49 -2.78 -2.71
CA ALA A 68 6.92 -1.44 -2.77
C ALA A 68 5.41 -1.46 -2.45
N PHE A 69 4.68 -2.44 -3.01
CA PHE A 69 3.26 -2.63 -2.74
C PHE A 69 2.99 -3.00 -1.28
N PHE A 70 3.79 -3.88 -0.69
CA PHE A 70 3.70 -4.22 0.73
C PHE A 70 3.92 -3.01 1.64
N GLN A 71 4.95 -2.20 1.36
CA GLN A 71 5.18 -0.97 2.13
C GLN A 71 4.06 0.05 1.93
N ALA A 72 3.48 0.15 0.73
CA ALA A 72 2.31 0.98 0.46
C ALA A 72 1.10 0.54 1.28
N GLY A 73 0.84 -0.77 1.40
CA GLY A 73 -0.24 -1.30 2.23
C GLY A 73 -0.09 -0.94 3.70
N LYS A 74 1.12 -1.05 4.25
CA LYS A 74 1.42 -0.61 5.64
C LYS A 74 1.15 0.88 5.83
N ASP A 75 1.56 1.69 4.86
CA ASP A 75 1.37 3.14 4.91
C ASP A 75 -0.10 3.52 4.80
N PHE A 76 -0.85 2.87 3.90
CA PHE A 76 -2.29 3.03 3.74
C PHE A 76 -3.05 2.71 5.04
N ALA A 77 -2.76 1.55 5.66
CA ALA A 77 -3.36 1.18 6.94
C ALA A 77 -3.05 2.19 8.05
N ARG A 78 -1.84 2.74 8.07
CA ARG A 78 -1.46 3.79 9.03
C ARG A 78 -2.25 5.08 8.80
N ARG A 79 -2.42 5.51 7.55
CA ARG A 79 -3.20 6.70 7.19
C ARG A 79 -4.67 6.55 7.55
N GLU A 80 -5.27 5.38 7.29
CA GLU A 80 -6.66 5.12 7.69
C GLU A 80 -6.84 5.10 9.20
N LYS A 81 -5.88 4.55 9.95
CA LYS A 81 -5.89 4.60 11.42
C LYS A 81 -5.77 6.03 11.95
N GLN A 82 -4.90 6.86 11.35
CA GLN A 82 -4.78 8.28 11.70
C GLN A 82 -6.04 9.08 11.34
N SER A 83 -6.64 8.80 10.18
CA SER A 83 -7.90 9.45 9.77
C SER A 83 -9.10 9.03 10.64
N LYS A 84 -9.01 7.89 11.33
CA LYS A 84 -10.04 7.40 12.26
C LYS A 84 -9.76 7.73 13.73
N ALA A 85 -8.59 8.29 14.05
CA ALA A 85 -8.32 8.79 15.39
C ALA A 85 -9.09 10.10 15.59
N PRO A 86 -10.06 10.17 16.51
CA PRO A 86 -10.78 11.41 16.79
C PRO A 86 -9.85 12.44 17.43
N GLU A 87 -10.12 13.72 17.14
CA GLU A 87 -9.62 14.87 17.90
C GLU A 87 -9.84 14.59 19.39
N THR A 88 -8.77 14.36 20.13
CA THR A 88 -8.82 14.33 21.59
C THR A 88 -8.83 15.78 22.06
N GLU A 89 -9.97 16.17 22.61
CA GLU A 89 -10.24 17.39 23.38
C GLU A 89 -9.23 17.60 24.53
#